data_AF-A0A7X1AXQ7-F1
#
_entry.id   AF-A0A7X1AXQ7-F1
#
_cell.length_a   1.000
_cell.length_b   1.000
_cell.length_c   1.000
_cell.angle_alpha   90.00
_cell.angle_beta   90.00
_cell.angle_gamma   90.00
#
_symmetry.space_group_name_H-M   'P 1'
#
loop_
_entity.id
_entity.type
_entity.pdbx_description
1 polymer ?
#
loop_
_entity_poly.entity_id
_entity_poly.type
_entity_poly.pdbx_seq_one_letter_code
_entity_poly.pdbx_strand_id
1 'polypeptide(L)'
;MTQPAHSAKSSKKEDLTFEIEFFENLSRRNPKDVRVLEVLAHYYTKSGKIADGLRVDRRIVRHDPENPVAHYNLACSLALKNRKTEAVESLRDAIARGYNDVAWLMHDDDLESLREFIPFQELIREVANDFPDSAA
;
A
#
# COMPACT_ATOMS: atom_id res chain seq x y z
N MET A 1 7.66 10.56 11.59
CA MET A 1 6.27 10.08 11.52
C MET A 1 5.92 9.98 10.04
N THR A 2 6.14 8.82 9.46
CA THR A 2 5.85 8.55 8.05
C THR A 2 4.37 8.20 8.00
N GLN A 3 3.54 9.12 7.53
CA GLN A 3 2.09 8.86 7.43
C GLN A 3 1.87 7.70 6.45
N PRO A 4 1.05 6.70 6.80
CA PRO A 4 0.70 5.63 5.89
C PRO A 4 -0.08 6.19 4.69
N ALA A 5 0.15 5.61 3.51
CA ALA A 5 -0.58 6.00 2.32
C ALA A 5 -1.94 5.28 2.30
N HIS A 6 -2.99 6.08 2.51
CA HIS A 6 -4.35 5.91 1.98
C HIS A 6 -5.12 4.65 2.37
N SER A 7 -6.10 4.82 3.26
CA SER A 7 -7.25 3.92 3.38
C SER A 7 -8.28 4.22 2.27
N ALA A 8 -8.75 3.19 1.56
CA ALA A 8 -9.73 3.31 0.48
C ALA A 8 -11.14 3.74 0.93
N LYS A 9 -11.38 4.01 2.22
CA LYS A 9 -12.65 4.61 2.66
C LYS A 9 -12.75 6.09 2.26
N SER A 10 -13.10 6.32 1.01
CA SER A 10 -14.03 7.39 0.63
C SER A 10 -15.33 6.74 0.17
N SER A 11 -16.43 7.02 0.86
CA SER A 11 -17.77 6.47 0.62
C SER A 11 -18.42 6.95 -0.69
N LYS A 12 -17.68 7.69 -1.52
CA LYS A 12 -18.10 8.17 -2.83
C LYS A 12 -16.91 8.07 -3.78
N LYS A 13 -17.02 7.29 -4.85
CA LYS A 13 -16.03 7.35 -5.95
C LYS A 13 -15.99 8.78 -6.45
N GLU A 14 -14.88 9.46 -6.20
CA GLU A 14 -14.65 10.81 -6.69
C GLU A 14 -14.32 10.73 -8.18
N ASP A 15 -14.88 11.63 -8.96
CA ASP A 15 -14.44 11.83 -10.34
C ASP A 15 -13.08 12.53 -10.29
N LEU A 16 -12.03 11.72 -10.40
CA LEU A 16 -10.62 12.14 -10.38
C LEU A 16 -10.00 12.01 -11.77
N THR A 17 -10.82 12.07 -12.82
CA THR A 17 -10.38 11.83 -14.20
C THR A 17 -9.29 12.82 -14.61
N PHE A 18 -9.47 14.11 -14.26
CA PHE A 18 -8.50 15.15 -14.56
C PHE A 18 -7.15 14.92 -13.84
N GLU A 19 -7.19 14.64 -12.54
CA GLU A 19 -6.00 14.38 -11.73
C GLU A 19 -5.25 13.16 -12.27
N ILE A 20 -5.96 12.08 -12.55
CA ILE A 20 -5.37 10.87 -13.11
C ILE A 20 -4.71 11.17 -14.46
N GLU A 21 -5.39 11.84 -15.39
CA GLU A 21 -4.81 12.18 -16.69
C GLU A 21 -3.58 13.10 -16.56
N PHE A 22 -3.61 14.06 -15.65
CA PHE A 22 -2.47 14.94 -15.37
C PHE A 22 -1.26 14.15 -14.88
N PHE A 23 -1.45 13.29 -13.86
CA PHE A 23 -0.35 12.49 -13.28
C PHE A 23 0.10 11.36 -14.21
N GLU A 24 -0.77 10.81 -15.04
CA GLU A 24 -0.38 9.90 -16.12
C GLU A 24 0.56 10.59 -17.12
N ASN A 25 0.21 11.80 -17.59
CA ASN A 25 1.06 12.58 -18.48
C ASN A 25 2.41 12.91 -17.84
N LEU A 26 2.42 13.29 -16.56
CA LEU A 26 3.64 13.56 -15.82
C LEU A 26 4.50 12.30 -15.66
N SER A 27 3.88 11.15 -15.37
CA SER A 27 4.58 9.87 -15.26
C SER A 27 5.19 9.40 -16.59
N ARG A 28 4.59 9.77 -17.74
CA ARG A 28 5.17 9.49 -19.06
C ARG A 28 6.43 10.32 -19.32
N ARG A 29 6.45 11.57 -18.87
CA ARG A 29 7.61 12.47 -19.01
C ARG A 29 8.73 12.12 -18.03
N ASN A 30 8.36 11.73 -16.80
CA ASN A 30 9.28 11.43 -15.70
C ASN A 30 9.04 10.01 -15.17
N PRO A 31 9.37 8.95 -15.94
CA PRO A 31 8.94 7.58 -15.64
C PRO A 31 9.52 6.96 -14.37
N LYS A 32 10.59 7.57 -13.81
CA LYS A 32 11.28 7.14 -12.59
C LYS A 32 11.02 8.04 -11.39
N ASP A 33 10.25 9.12 -11.53
CA ASP A 33 9.94 9.99 -10.37
C ASP A 33 8.91 9.30 -9.48
N VAL A 34 9.39 8.66 -8.41
CA VAL A 34 8.57 7.88 -7.48
C VAL A 34 7.45 8.73 -6.88
N ARG A 35 7.67 10.01 -6.60
CA ARG A 35 6.66 10.90 -6.02
C ARG A 35 5.45 11.07 -6.94
N VAL A 36 5.71 11.15 -8.25
CA VAL A 36 4.65 11.22 -9.27
C VAL A 36 3.88 9.91 -9.32
N LEU A 37 4.59 8.77 -9.21
CA LEU A 37 3.97 7.45 -9.20
C LEU A 37 3.14 7.23 -7.94
N GLU A 38 3.60 7.65 -6.77
CA GLU A 38 2.86 7.58 -5.50
C GLU A 38 1.53 8.34 -5.58
N VAL A 39 1.56 9.58 -6.08
CA VAL A 39 0.33 10.37 -6.26
C VAL A 39 -0.61 9.73 -7.30
N LEU A 40 -0.06 9.17 -8.37
CA LEU A 40 -0.86 8.48 -9.38
C LEU A 40 -1.52 7.21 -8.82
N ALA A 41 -0.78 6.39 -8.05
CA ALA A 41 -1.31 5.21 -7.39
C ALA A 41 -2.43 5.59 -6.42
N HIS A 42 -2.24 6.66 -5.62
CA HIS A 42 -3.27 7.20 -4.74
C HIS A 42 -4.58 7.51 -5.46
N TYR A 43 -4.52 8.28 -6.56
CA TYR A 43 -5.73 8.64 -7.29
C TYR A 43 -6.40 7.43 -7.97
N TYR A 44 -5.63 6.43 -8.40
CA TYR A 44 -6.22 5.19 -8.88
C TYR A 44 -6.96 4.43 -7.78
N THR A 45 -6.38 4.32 -6.58
CA THR A 45 -7.06 3.67 -5.45
C THR A 45 -8.33 4.45 -5.07
N LYS A 46 -8.24 5.78 -4.94
CA LYS A 46 -9.37 6.64 -4.56
C LYS A 46 -10.52 6.65 -5.59
N SER A 47 -10.20 6.49 -6.89
CA SER A 47 -11.20 6.35 -7.95
C SER A 47 -11.74 4.90 -8.12
N GLY A 48 -11.25 3.96 -7.32
CA GLY A 48 -11.61 2.53 -7.39
C GLY A 48 -10.98 1.79 -8.58
N LYS A 49 -10.02 2.41 -9.28
CA LYS A 49 -9.22 1.80 -10.35
C LYS A 49 -8.07 0.97 -9.78
N ILE A 50 -8.38 0.04 -8.87
CA ILE A 50 -7.39 -0.71 -8.08
C ILE A 50 -6.38 -1.46 -8.96
N ALA A 51 -6.82 -2.01 -10.10
CA ALA A 51 -5.93 -2.72 -11.01
C ALA A 51 -4.86 -1.79 -11.65
N ASP A 52 -5.17 -0.51 -11.81
CA ASP A 52 -4.24 0.49 -12.32
C ASP A 52 -3.27 0.92 -11.22
N GLY A 53 -3.78 1.17 -10.01
CA GLY A 53 -2.99 1.45 -8.80
C GLY A 53 -1.94 0.37 -8.54
N LEU A 54 -2.34 -0.90 -8.54
CA LEU A 54 -1.44 -2.04 -8.37
C LEU A 54 -0.30 -2.08 -9.42
N ARG A 55 -0.56 -1.68 -10.67
CA ARG A 55 0.51 -1.62 -11.69
C ARG A 55 1.51 -0.51 -11.37
N VAL A 56 1.04 0.60 -10.81
CA VAL A 56 1.88 1.73 -10.40
C VAL A 56 2.67 1.39 -9.13
N ASP A 57 2.07 0.79 -8.11
CA ASP A 57 2.79 0.37 -6.89
C ASP A 57 3.93 -0.59 -7.19
N ARG A 58 3.72 -1.54 -8.10
CA ARG A 58 4.79 -2.41 -8.59
C ARG A 58 5.92 -1.64 -9.27
N ARG A 59 5.64 -0.51 -9.93
CA ARG A 59 6.69 0.36 -10.48
C ARG A 59 7.42 1.10 -9.37
N ILE A 60 6.71 1.59 -8.36
CA ILE A 60 7.30 2.26 -7.20
C ILE A 60 8.31 1.34 -6.53
N VAL A 61 7.91 0.12 -6.15
CA VAL A 61 8.81 -0.87 -5.55
C VAL A 61 10.00 -1.22 -6.44
N ARG A 62 9.84 -1.25 -7.77
CA ARG A 62 10.97 -1.48 -8.69
C ARG A 62 11.94 -0.30 -8.76
N HIS A 63 11.48 0.92 -8.52
CA HIS A 63 12.32 2.12 -8.55
C HIS A 63 12.96 2.43 -7.20
N ASP A 64 12.29 2.05 -6.11
CA ASP A 64 12.71 2.26 -4.74
C ASP A 64 12.48 0.99 -3.89
N PRO A 65 13.31 -0.05 -4.09
CA PRO A 65 13.09 -1.37 -3.47
C PRO A 65 13.35 -1.39 -1.97
N GLU A 66 14.03 -0.39 -1.42
CA GLU A 66 14.36 -0.30 0.01
C GLU A 66 13.31 0.51 0.80
N ASN A 67 12.32 1.08 0.12
CA ASN A 67 11.31 1.90 0.77
C ASN A 67 10.23 1.04 1.45
N PRO A 68 10.15 1.03 2.79
CA PRO A 68 9.18 0.22 3.51
C PRO A 68 7.72 0.61 3.19
N VAL A 69 7.46 1.90 2.98
CA VAL A 69 6.11 2.40 2.68
C VAL A 69 5.65 1.94 1.29
N ALA A 70 6.56 1.85 0.32
CA ALA A 70 6.25 1.34 -1.02
C ALA A 70 5.76 -0.12 -0.99
N HIS A 71 6.41 -0.96 -0.20
CA HIS A 71 6.01 -2.37 -0.02
C HIS A 71 4.69 -2.50 0.73
N TYR A 72 4.45 -1.67 1.73
CA TYR A 72 3.17 -1.61 2.44
C TYR A 72 2.03 -1.20 1.49
N ASN A 73 2.20 -0.14 0.68
CA ASN A 73 1.18 0.29 -0.28
C ASN A 73 0.90 -0.79 -1.35
N LEU A 74 1.94 -1.49 -1.80
CA LEU A 74 1.80 -2.64 -2.68
C LEU A 74 0.95 -3.74 -2.03
N ALA A 75 1.15 -4.01 -0.74
CA ALA A 75 0.33 -4.97 -0.01
C ALA A 75 -1.14 -4.55 0.04
N CYS A 76 -1.45 -3.27 0.29
CA CYS A 76 -2.82 -2.74 0.26
C CYS A 76 -3.48 -2.97 -1.10
N SER A 77 -2.81 -2.58 -2.19
CA SER A 77 -3.27 -2.82 -3.55
C SER A 77 -3.49 -4.30 -3.87
N LEU A 78 -2.66 -5.20 -3.34
CA LEU A 78 -2.82 -6.65 -3.51
C LEU A 78 -4.00 -7.20 -2.69
N ALA A 79 -4.19 -6.72 -1.46
CA ALA A 79 -5.29 -7.09 -0.59
C ALA A 79 -6.64 -6.66 -1.18
N LEU A 80 -6.74 -5.44 -1.70
CA LEU A 80 -7.93 -4.94 -2.43
C LEU A 80 -8.24 -5.75 -3.71
N LYS A 81 -7.23 -6.43 -4.27
CA LYS A 81 -7.40 -7.38 -5.39
C LYS A 81 -7.60 -8.83 -4.94
N ASN A 82 -7.78 -9.08 -3.64
CA ASN A 82 -7.94 -10.39 -3.01
C ASN A 82 -6.74 -11.34 -3.25
N ARG A 83 -5.55 -10.79 -3.47
CA ARG A 83 -4.30 -11.55 -3.67
C ARG A 83 -3.56 -11.69 -2.34
N LYS A 84 -4.21 -12.39 -1.40
CA LYS A 84 -3.85 -12.39 0.03
C LYS A 84 -2.41 -12.86 0.31
N THR A 85 -1.96 -13.93 -0.35
CA THR A 85 -0.59 -14.45 -0.17
C THR A 85 0.47 -13.41 -0.54
N GLU A 86 0.36 -12.81 -1.73
CA GLU A 86 1.30 -11.79 -2.20
C GLU A 86 1.24 -10.52 -1.34
N ALA A 87 0.06 -10.18 -0.82
CA ALA A 87 -0.10 -9.04 0.08
C ALA A 87 0.69 -9.27 1.38
N VAL A 88 0.59 -10.46 1.99
CA VAL A 88 1.36 -10.80 3.20
C VAL A 88 2.86 -10.84 2.92
N GLU A 89 3.29 -11.36 1.76
CA GLU A 89 4.71 -11.30 1.35
C GLU A 89 5.20 -9.85 1.27
N SER A 90 4.41 -8.96 0.66
CA SER A 90 4.75 -7.53 0.58
C SER A 90 4.78 -6.84 1.95
N LEU A 91 3.90 -7.23 2.88
CA LEU A 91 3.96 -6.74 4.27
C LEU A 91 5.21 -7.21 5.00
N ARG A 92 5.62 -8.47 4.82
CA ARG A 92 6.89 -8.98 5.36
C ARG A 92 8.06 -8.17 4.82
N ASP A 93 8.06 -7.88 3.53
CA ASP A 93 9.07 -7.03 2.89
C ASP A 93 9.09 -5.60 3.45
N ALA A 94 7.92 -5.01 3.70
CA ALA A 94 7.80 -3.68 4.29
C ALA A 94 8.42 -3.64 5.70
N ILE A 95 8.07 -4.61 6.54
CA ILE A 95 8.52 -4.71 7.93
C ILE A 95 10.03 -4.97 8.00
N ALA A 96 10.55 -5.87 7.16
CA ALA A 96 11.99 -6.13 7.06
C ALA A 96 12.81 -4.88 6.68
N ARG A 97 12.19 -3.91 5.99
CA ARG A 97 12.79 -2.62 5.58
C ARG A 97 12.50 -1.48 6.56
N GLY A 98 11.92 -1.77 7.71
CA GLY A 98 11.71 -0.81 8.79
C GLY A 98 10.31 -0.19 8.84
N TYR A 99 9.32 -0.77 8.16
CA TYR A 99 7.92 -0.43 8.45
C TYR A 99 7.57 -0.90 9.87
N ASN A 100 7.12 0.00 10.73
CA ASN A 100 6.92 -0.27 12.16
C ASN A 100 5.56 0.17 12.71
N ASP A 101 4.64 0.61 11.86
CA ASP A 101 3.29 1.01 12.27
C ASP A 101 2.33 -0.21 12.27
N VAL A 102 2.57 -1.12 13.20
CA VAL A 102 1.82 -2.39 13.33
C VAL A 102 0.36 -2.15 13.70
N ALA A 103 0.13 -1.17 14.59
CA ALA A 103 -1.21 -0.74 14.96
C ALA A 103 -2.01 -0.34 13.70
N TRP A 104 -1.39 0.42 12.78
CA TRP A 104 -2.04 0.76 11.52
C TRP A 104 -2.38 -0.46 10.65
N LEU A 105 -1.47 -1.44 10.52
CA LEU A 105 -1.75 -2.66 9.72
C LEU A 105 -3.03 -3.38 10.15
N MET A 106 -3.33 -3.38 11.45
CA MET A 106 -4.51 -4.04 12.01
C MET A 106 -5.81 -3.26 11.79
N HIS A 107 -5.71 -1.95 11.62
CA HIS A 107 -6.87 -1.06 11.51
C HIS A 107 -7.13 -0.58 10.08
N ASP A 108 -6.15 -0.69 9.19
CA ASP A 108 -6.31 -0.35 7.79
C ASP A 108 -7.44 -1.17 7.14
N ASP A 109 -8.29 -0.47 6.41
CA ASP A 109 -9.43 -1.03 5.70
C ASP A 109 -8.99 -1.74 4.41
N ASP A 110 -7.89 -1.31 3.79
CA ASP A 110 -7.37 -1.96 2.58
C ASP A 110 -6.91 -3.39 2.87
N LEU A 111 -6.51 -3.64 4.12
CA LEU A 111 -6.08 -4.93 4.64
C LEU A 111 -7.22 -5.72 5.31
N GLU A 112 -8.47 -5.25 5.27
CA GLU A 112 -9.62 -5.91 5.90
C GLU A 112 -9.73 -7.38 5.48
N SER A 113 -9.51 -7.67 4.19
CA SER A 113 -9.56 -9.03 3.65
C SER A 113 -8.50 -9.98 4.22
N LEU A 114 -7.44 -9.45 4.85
CA LEU A 114 -6.34 -10.21 5.45
C LEU A 114 -6.56 -10.52 6.92
N ARG A 115 -7.49 -9.85 7.63
CA ARG A 115 -7.63 -9.98 9.09
C ARG A 115 -7.90 -11.42 9.57
N GLU A 116 -8.63 -12.19 8.77
CA GLU A 116 -8.91 -13.61 9.02
C GLU A 116 -7.92 -14.56 8.33
N PHE A 117 -6.96 -14.04 7.58
CA PHE A 117 -5.97 -14.84 6.86
C PHE A 117 -4.84 -15.24 7.81
N ILE A 118 -4.68 -16.56 8.04
CA ILE A 118 -3.73 -17.10 9.02
C ILE A 118 -2.30 -16.53 8.85
N PRO A 119 -1.71 -16.48 7.65
CA PRO A 119 -0.36 -15.92 7.48
C PRO A 119 -0.23 -14.44 7.90
N PHE A 120 -1.31 -13.65 7.79
CA PHE A 120 -1.32 -12.27 8.28
C PHE A 120 -1.37 -12.23 9.81
N GLN A 121 -2.19 -13.07 10.44
CA GLN A 121 -2.25 -13.17 11.91
C GLN A 121 -0.92 -13.63 12.51
N GLU A 122 -0.23 -14.57 11.84
CA GLU A 122 1.12 -15.01 12.22
C GLU A 122 2.12 -13.86 12.12
N LEU A 123 2.12 -13.13 10.99
CA LEU A 123 2.97 -11.95 10.81
C LEU A 123 2.76 -10.93 11.93
N ILE A 124 1.52 -10.59 12.27
CA ILE A 124 1.25 -9.60 13.31
C ILE A 124 1.73 -10.09 14.69
N ARG A 125 1.58 -11.38 15.01
CA ARG A 125 2.09 -11.96 16.26
C ARG A 125 3.61 -11.93 16.33
N GLU A 126 4.29 -12.27 15.23
CA GLU A 126 5.76 -12.19 15.13
C GLU A 126 6.22 -10.77 15.45
N VAL A 127 5.62 -9.77 14.79
CA VAL A 127 6.05 -8.38 14.90
C VAL A 127 5.70 -7.77 16.25
N ALA A 128 4.55 -8.12 16.84
CA ALA A 128 4.19 -7.67 18.19
C ALA A 128 5.15 -8.20 19.27
N ASN A 129 5.74 -9.39 19.08
CA ASN A 129 6.75 -9.91 20.00
C ASN A 129 8.08 -9.16 19.86
N ASP A 130 8.44 -8.76 18.64
CA ASP A 130 9.68 -8.03 18.35
C ASP A 130 9.59 -6.54 18.74
N PHE A 131 8.38 -5.98 18.78
CA PHE A 131 8.11 -4.57 19.09
C PHE A 131 6.98 -4.40 20.11
N PRO A 132 7.20 -4.73 21.39
CA PRO A 132 6.15 -4.75 22.43
C PRO A 132 5.46 -3.39 22.64
N ASP A 133 6.14 -2.28 22.34
CA ASP A 133 5.60 -0.91 22.49
C ASP A 133 4.76 -0.44 21.27
N SER A 134 4.74 -1.18 20.16
CA SER A 134 4.03 -0.82 18.93
C SER A 134 2.57 -1.31 18.87
N ALA A 135 2.16 -2.10 19.87
CA ALA A 135 0.83 -2.72 19.97
C ALA A 135 -0.16 -1.94 20.86
N ALA A 136 0.24 -0.76 21.35
CA ALA A 136 -0.52 0.08 22.30
C ALA A 136 -1.28 1.23 21.62
#